data_AF-A0A968C0S9-F1
#
_entry.id   AF-A0A968C0S9-F1
#
_cell.length_a   1.000
_cell.length_b   1.000
_cell.length_c   1.000
_cell.angle_alpha   90.00
_cell.angle_beta   90.00
_cell.angle_gamma   90.00
#
_symmetry.space_group_name_H-M   'P 1'
#
loop_
_entity.id
_entity.type
_entity.pdbx_description
1 polymer ?
#
loop_
_entity_poly.entity_id
_entity_poly.type
_entity_poly.pdbx_seq_one_letter_code
_entity_poly.pdbx_strand_id
1 'polypeptide(L)' 'TIYYVSAAADGLRVSGTWDALGMRGNASAPMVFEDVALPPERALSPRGEGMDMLLGMILPI' A
#
# COMPACT_ATOMS: atom_id res chain seq x y z
N THR A 1 -0.63 -2.60 10.92
CA THR A 1 -2.03 -2.43 10.49
C THR A 1 -2.05 -2.18 9.02
N ILE A 2 -2.98 -2.80 8.30
CA ILE A 2 -3.21 -2.57 6.88
C ILE A 2 -4.35 -1.56 6.72
N TYR A 3 -4.19 -0.60 5.81
CA TYR A 3 -5.24 0.37 5.47
C TYR A 3 -5.56 0.32 3.98
N TYR A 4 -6.83 0.52 3.64
CA TYR A 4 -7.24 0.87 2.29
C TYR A 4 -6.96 2.36 2.04
N VAL A 5 -6.23 2.65 0.95
CA VAL A 5 -6.01 4.02 0.46
C VAL A 5 -6.38 4.08 -1.01
N SER A 6 -7.35 4.94 -1.35
CA SER A 6 -7.72 5.20 -2.74
C SER A 6 -6.56 5.88 -3.48
N ALA A 7 -6.39 5.57 -4.76
CA ALA A 7 -5.43 6.28 -5.62
C ALA A 7 -5.74 7.79 -5.76
N ALA A 8 -7.00 8.19 -5.52
CA ALA A 8 -7.44 9.58 -5.52
C ALA A 8 -7.41 10.22 -4.11
N ALA A 9 -6.78 9.57 -3.12
CA ALA A 9 -6.70 10.14 -1.79
C ALA A 9 -5.87 11.44 -1.79
N ASP A 10 -6.42 12.49 -1.20
CA ASP A 10 -5.67 13.72 -0.94
C ASP A 10 -4.42 13.40 -0.11
N GLY A 11 -3.29 13.98 -0.52
CA GLY A 11 -1.99 13.75 0.13
C GLY A 11 -1.19 12.56 -0.40
N LEU A 12 -1.78 11.71 -1.26
CA LEU A 12 -1.06 10.64 -1.94
C LEU A 12 -0.41 11.17 -3.22
N ARG A 13 0.91 10.97 -3.36
CA ARG A 13 1.64 11.19 -4.61
C ARG A 13 2.34 9.91 -5.04
N VAL A 14 2.20 9.55 -6.31
CA VAL A 14 2.94 8.46 -6.93
C VAL A 14 3.91 9.07 -7.93
N SER A 15 5.21 8.84 -7.71
CA SER A 15 6.27 9.38 -8.57
C SER A 15 6.45 8.54 -9.84
N GLY A 16 7.30 9.02 -10.77
CA GLY A 16 7.51 8.38 -12.08
C GLY A 16 8.07 6.95 -12.01
N THR A 17 8.28 6.36 -13.18
CA THR A 17 8.76 4.98 -13.32
C THR A 17 10.10 4.77 -12.62
N TRP A 18 10.20 3.69 -11.86
CA TRP A 18 11.46 3.24 -11.28
C TRP A 18 12.42 2.68 -12.35
N ASP A 19 13.66 3.18 -12.40
CA ASP A 19 14.70 2.68 -13.30
C ASP A 19 15.39 1.44 -12.71
N ALA A 20 14.78 0.26 -12.95
CA ALA A 20 15.29 -1.04 -12.52
C ALA A 20 16.10 -1.75 -13.61
N LEU A 21 16.97 -2.66 -13.17
CA LEU A 21 17.76 -3.56 -14.02
C LEU A 21 16.88 -4.45 -14.94
N GLY A 22 15.66 -4.80 -14.50
CA GLY A 22 14.75 -5.69 -15.21
C GLY A 22 13.29 -5.40 -14.87
N MET A 23 12.38 -6.31 -15.25
CA MET A 23 10.93 -6.14 -15.04
C MET A 23 10.39 -4.82 -15.63
N ARG A 24 10.89 -4.40 -16.80
CA ARG A 24 10.59 -3.08 -17.40
C ARG A 24 9.11 -2.85 -17.73
N GLY A 25 8.29 -3.90 -17.77
CA GLY A 25 6.83 -3.80 -17.89
C GLY A 25 6.10 -3.62 -16.55
N ASN A 26 6.81 -3.68 -15.43
CA ASN A 26 6.23 -3.48 -14.10
C ASN A 26 6.14 -1.98 -13.80
N ALA A 27 4.95 -1.52 -13.39
CA ALA A 27 4.70 -0.13 -13.04
C ALA A 27 5.18 0.20 -11.61
N SER A 28 6.40 -0.21 -11.26
CA SER A 28 7.00 0.14 -9.97
C SER A 28 7.22 1.65 -9.90
N ALA A 29 6.66 2.26 -8.86
CA ALA A 29 6.74 3.68 -8.62
C ALA A 29 6.81 3.96 -7.11
N PRO A 30 7.73 4.82 -6.63
CA PRO A 30 7.71 5.28 -5.25
C PRO A 30 6.42 6.05 -4.94
N MET A 31 5.83 5.77 -3.78
CA MET A 31 4.61 6.42 -3.28
C MET A 31 4.95 7.25 -2.04
N VAL A 32 4.50 8.50 -2.00
CA VAL A 32 4.63 9.42 -0.86
C VAL A 32 3.24 9.71 -0.32
N PHE A 33 3.09 9.58 1.00
CA PHE A 33 1.85 9.84 1.72
C PHE A 33 2.09 11.02 2.68
N GLU A 34 1.54 12.18 2.35
CA GLU A 34 1.62 13.40 3.16
C GLU A 34 0.23 13.74 3.67
N ASP A 35 0.02 13.66 4.99
CA ASP A 35 -1.26 13.99 5.64
C ASP A 35 -2.50 13.27 5.07
N VAL A 36 -2.32 12.03 4.58
CA VAL A 36 -3.42 11.19 4.07
C VAL A 36 -4.34 10.80 5.22
N ALA A 37 -5.63 11.12 5.10
CA ALA A 37 -6.63 10.77 6.10
C ALA A 37 -6.90 9.25 6.15
N LEU A 38 -6.67 8.66 7.32
CA LEU A 38 -6.89 7.23 7.60
C LEU A 38 -7.89 7.06 8.76
N PRO A 39 -9.19 7.31 8.54
CA PRO A 39 -10.19 7.07 9.57
C PRO A 39 -10.30 5.56 9.85
N PRO A 40 -10.81 5.15 11.03
CA PRO A 40 -10.78 3.76 11.48
C PRO A 40 -11.44 2.77 10.52
N GLU A 41 -12.45 3.21 9.77
CA GLU A 41 -13.19 2.38 8.81
C GLU A 41 -12.34 1.97 7.59
N ARG A 42 -11.18 2.62 7.38
CA ARG A 42 -10.22 2.23 6.34
C ARG A 42 -9.25 1.14 6.80
N ALA A 43 -9.21 0.81 8.09
CA ALA A 43 -8.36 -0.26 8.59
C ALA A 43 -8.90 -1.62 8.10
N LEU A 44 -8.06 -2.37 7.41
CA LEU A 44 -8.38 -3.71 6.93
C LEU A 44 -7.98 -4.79 7.94
N SER A 45 -7.09 -4.45 8.88
CA SER A 45 -6.67 -5.30 9.99
C SER A 45 -6.88 -4.60 11.33
N PRO A 46 -6.96 -5.35 12.45
CA PRO A 46 -6.80 -4.78 13.77
C PRO A 46 -5.48 -4.01 13.94
N ARG A 47 -5.40 -3.20 15.01
CA ARG A 47 -4.17 -2.47 15.34
C ARG A 47 -3.06 -3.45 15.70
N GLY A 48 -1.92 -3.37 15.01
CA GLY A 48 -0.78 -4.28 15.22
C GLY A 48 -0.82 -5.57 14.39
N GLU A 49 -1.98 -6.10 14.06
CA GLU A 49 -2.16 -7.40 13.37
C GLU A 49 -2.01 -7.32 11.84
N GLY A 50 -1.28 -6.32 11.33
CA GLY A 50 -1.13 -6.17 9.88
C GLY A 50 -0.32 -7.29 9.22
N MET A 51 0.62 -7.87 9.98
CA MET A 51 1.46 -8.95 9.45
C MET A 51 0.69 -10.26 9.33
N ASP A 52 -0.08 -10.62 10.36
CA ASP A 52 -0.86 -11.85 10.38
C ASP A 52 -1.91 -11.86 9.27
N MET A 53 -2.58 -10.72 9.04
CA MET A 53 -3.50 -10.56 7.91
C MET A 53 -2.79 -10.75 6.56
N LEU A 54 -1.62 -10.14 6.37
CA LEU A 54 -0.88 -10.24 5.11
C LEU A 54 -0.44 -11.68 4.84
N LEU A 55 0.16 -12.34 5.83
CA LEU A 55 0.65 -13.72 5.70
C LEU A 55 -0.50 -14.70 5.50
N GLY A 56 -1.60 -14.56 6.25
CA GLY A 56 -2.79 -15.41 6.09
C GLY A 56 -3.44 -15.32 4.71
N MET A 57 -3.27 -14.21 3.98
CA MET A 57 -3.79 -14.04 2.63
C MET A 57 -2.88 -14.63 1.53
N ILE A 58 -1.56 -14.64 1.72
CA ILE A 58 -0.60 -15.02 0.67
C ILE A 58 -0.07 -16.44 0.81
N LEU A 59 -0.13 -17.04 2.00
CA LEU A 59 0.41 -18.37 2.23
C LEU A 59 -0.48 -19.43 1.55
N PRO A 60 0.11 -20.40 0.82
CA PRO A 60 -0.65 -21.52 0.29
C PRO A 60 -1.30 -22.30 1.43
N ILE A 61 -2.56 -22.69 1.24
CA ILE A 61 -3.24 -23.71 2.05
C ILE A 61 -2.64 -25.10 1.83
#